data_AF-A0AAP4Y2R5-F1
#
_entry.id   AF-A0AAP4Y2R5-F1
#
_cell.length_a   1.000
_cell.length_b   1.000
_cell.length_c   1.000
_cell.angle_alpha   90.00
_cell.angle_beta   90.00
_cell.angle_gamma   90.00
#
_symmetry.space_group_name_H-M   'P 1'
#
loop_
_entity.id
_entity.type
_entity.pdbx_description
1 polymer ?
#
loop_
_entity_poly.entity_id
_entity_poly.type
_entity_poly.pdbx_seq_one_letter_code
_entity_poly.pdbx_strand_id
1 'polypeptide(L)' 'MIDSHECPRCRKEMDPGYRPDYGYGQVRREEWASGKPQRSFWFGVKTRDLERLPVVTYRCPGCGYLESYARPE' A
#
# COMPACT_ATOMS: atom_id res chain seq x y z
N MET A 1 12.01 12.07 13.82
CA MET A 1 11.02 12.78 12.99
C MET A 1 9.66 12.33 13.48
N ILE A 2 8.83 13.25 13.97
CA ILE A 2 7.52 12.92 14.57
C ILE A 2 6.55 12.74 13.41
N ASP A 3 6.37 11.49 12.99
CA ASP A 3 5.50 11.09 11.89
C ASP A 3 4.08 10.82 12.41
N SER A 4 3.53 11.76 13.21
CA SER A 4 2.19 11.59 13.78
C SER A 4 1.15 11.72 12.66
N HIS A 5 0.81 10.60 12.03
CA HIS A 5 -0.25 10.51 11.04
C HIS A 5 -1.57 10.64 11.79
N GLU A 6 -2.13 11.84 11.78
CA GLU A 6 -3.38 12.16 12.45
C GLU A 6 -4.55 11.95 11.48
N CYS A 7 -5.57 11.22 11.91
CA CYS A 7 -6.69 10.91 11.05
C CYS A 7 -7.44 12.18 10.63
N PRO A 8 -7.59 12.46 9.32
CA PRO A 8 -8.24 13.70 8.85
C PRO A 8 -9.73 13.78 9.20
N ARG A 9 -10.33 12.67 9.64
CA ARG A 9 -11.76 12.55 9.95
C ARG A 9 -12.10 12.75 11.43
N CYS A 10 -11.24 12.26 12.32
CA CYS A 10 -11.51 12.27 13.77
C CYS A 10 -10.35 12.77 14.62
N ARG A 11 -9.25 13.19 13.98
CA ARG A 11 -8.08 13.79 14.59
C ARG A 11 -7.33 12.90 15.61
N LYS A 12 -7.55 11.59 15.55
CA LYS A 12 -6.80 10.59 16.36
C LYS A 12 -5.52 10.17 15.67
N GLU A 13 -4.48 9.87 16.44
CA GLU A 13 -3.26 9.22 15.96
C GLU A 13 -3.59 7.87 15.30
N MET A 14 -2.95 7.58 14.17
CA MET A 14 -3.21 6.40 13.37
C MET A 14 -2.13 5.32 13.57
N ASP A 15 -2.56 4.06 13.56
CA ASP A 15 -1.69 2.91 13.73
C ASP A 15 -1.04 2.54 12.38
N PRO A 16 0.30 2.37 12.31
CA PRO A 16 0.96 1.90 11.10
C PRO A 16 0.65 0.42 10.84
N GLY A 17 0.59 0.06 9.55
CA GLY A 17 0.35 -1.31 9.10
C GLY A 17 0.57 -1.45 7.59
N TYR A 18 0.12 -2.57 7.04
CA TYR A 18 0.11 -2.82 5.60
C TYR A 18 -1.06 -3.73 5.24
N ARG A 19 -1.47 -3.70 3.98
CA ARG A 19 -2.47 -4.62 3.44
C ARG A 19 -1.74 -5.80 2.78
N PRO A 20 -2.01 -7.04 3.20
CA PRO A 20 -1.43 -8.20 2.55
C PRO A 20 -2.00 -8.36 1.14
N ASP A 21 -1.12 -8.59 0.17
CA ASP A 21 -1.46 -9.02 -1.18
C ASP A 21 -1.30 -10.55 -1.28
N TYR A 22 -2.33 -11.22 -1.78
CA TYR A 22 -2.42 -12.68 -1.82
C TYR A 22 -2.24 -13.16 -3.26
N GLY A 23 -1.10 -13.82 -3.50
CA GLY A 23 -0.80 -14.53 -4.73
C GLY A 23 -0.98 -16.03 -4.60
N TYR A 24 -0.74 -16.75 -5.69
CA TYR A 24 -0.77 -18.22 -5.70
C TYR A 24 0.28 -18.80 -4.74
N GLY A 25 -0.18 -19.25 -3.56
CA GLY A 25 0.66 -19.81 -2.50
C GLY A 25 1.56 -18.80 -1.77
N GLN A 26 1.31 -17.49 -1.92
CA GLN A 26 2.19 -16.44 -1.37
C GLN A 26 1.38 -15.31 -0.74
N VAL A 27 1.86 -14.81 0.39
CA VAL A 27 1.37 -13.57 1.01
C VAL A 27 2.52 -12.56 0.97
N ARG A 28 2.27 -11.38 0.42
CA ARG A 28 3.28 -10.33 0.24
C ARG A 28 2.76 -8.99 0.76
N ARG A 29 3.68 -8.05 0.99
CA ARG A 29 3.31 -6.64 1.21
C ARG A 29 2.75 -6.06 -0.08
N GLU A 30 1.66 -5.29 -0.01
CA GLU A 30 1.14 -4.53 -1.16
C GLU A 30 2.23 -3.59 -1.72
N GLU A 31 2.35 -3.56 -3.05
CA GLU A 31 3.27 -2.69 -3.78
C GLU A 31 2.48 -1.75 -4.69
N TRP A 32 2.85 -0.47 -4.70
CA TRP A 32 2.42 0.47 -5.72
C TRP A 32 3.29 0.29 -6.95
N ALA A 33 2.68 0.06 -8.11
CA ALA A 33 3.38 -0.02 -9.38
C ALA A 33 3.06 1.23 -10.22
N SER A 34 4.08 1.82 -10.83
CA SER A 34 3.90 3.02 -11.65
C SER A 34 3.15 2.75 -12.96
N GLY A 35 2.38 3.74 -13.42
CA GLY A 35 1.68 3.68 -14.70
C GLY A 35 0.36 2.89 -14.67
N LYS A 36 -0.19 2.63 -15.87
CA LYS A 36 -1.42 1.85 -16.04
C LYS A 36 -1.09 0.37 -16.17
N PRO A 37 -1.92 -0.54 -15.60
CA PRO A 37 -1.75 -1.98 -15.79
C PRO A 37 -1.70 -2.36 -17.27
N GLN A 38 -0.69 -3.12 -17.67
CA GLN A 38 -0.58 -3.70 -19.00
C GLN A 38 -0.75 -5.21 -18.92
N ARG A 39 -1.51 -5.83 -19.84
CA ARG A 39 -1.57 -7.30 -19.92
C ARG A 39 -0.21 -7.85 -20.30
N SER A 40 0.20 -8.95 -19.65
CA SER A 40 1.37 -9.71 -20.08
C SER A 40 1.01 -10.61 -21.26
N PHE A 41 2.02 -11.09 -21.99
CA PHE A 41 1.83 -11.95 -23.16
C PHE A 41 1.36 -13.38 -22.81
N TRP A 42 1.61 -13.84 -21.58
CA TRP A 42 1.31 -15.22 -21.15
C TRP A 42 0.29 -15.29 -20.02
N PHE A 43 0.47 -14.51 -18.94
CA PHE A 43 -0.43 -14.53 -17.79
C PHE A 43 -0.34 -13.26 -16.91
N GLY A 44 -1.48 -12.71 -16.51
CA GLY A 44 -1.56 -11.60 -15.56
C GLY A 44 -1.14 -10.22 -16.09
N VAL A 45 -0.71 -9.36 -15.18
CA VAL A 45 -0.28 -7.97 -15.47
C VAL A 45 1.24 -7.93 -15.57
N LYS A 46 1.76 -7.15 -16.54
CA LYS A 46 3.19 -6.90 -16.71
C LYS A 46 3.67 -5.99 -15.58
N THR A 47 4.49 -6.52 -14.67
CA THR A 47 5.04 -5.77 -13.51
C THR A 47 6.56 -5.68 -13.49
N ARG A 48 7.27 -6.47 -14.32
CA ARG A 48 8.73 -6.66 -14.23
C ARG A 48 9.54 -5.38 -14.46
N ASP A 49 9.09 -4.54 -15.40
CA ASP A 49 9.81 -3.33 -15.80
C ASP A 49 9.20 -2.05 -15.16
N LEU A 50 8.32 -2.22 -14.16
CA LEU A 50 7.71 -1.10 -13.45
C LEU A 50 8.51 -0.76 -12.20
N GLU A 51 8.61 0.53 -11.90
CA GLU A 51 8.98 0.98 -10.57
C GLU A 51 7.92 0.49 -9.60
N ARG A 52 8.37 -0.22 -8.55
CA ARG A 52 7.52 -0.75 -7.50
C ARG A 52 8.00 -0.22 -6.16
N LEU A 53 7.09 0.43 -5.46
CA LEU A 53 7.33 0.97 -4.14
C LEU A 53 6.44 0.23 -3.14
N PRO A 54 6.97 -0.14 -1.98
CA PRO A 54 6.14 -0.73 -0.95
C PRO A 54 5.10 0.24 -0.40
N VAL A 55 3.92 -0.29 -0.10
CA VAL A 55 2.84 0.49 0.50
C VAL A 55 2.82 0.30 2.01
N VAL A 56 2.87 1.41 2.74
CA VAL A 56 2.53 1.48 4.15
C VAL A 56 1.11 2.04 4.26
N THR A 57 0.28 1.43 5.11
CA THR A 57 -1.09 1.88 5.37
C THR A 57 -1.24 2.24 6.84
N TYR A 58 -1.69 3.45 7.12
CA TYR A 58 -2.08 3.88 8.45
C TYR A 58 -3.58 3.64 8.63
N ARG A 59 -3.97 3.02 9.75
CA ARG A 59 -5.37 2.79 10.12
C ARG A 59 -5.74 3.67 11.30
N CYS A 60 -6.85 4.38 11.18
CA CYS A 60 -7.43 5.07 12.32
C CYS A 60 -8.12 4.07 13.27
N PRO A 61 -7.75 3.99 14.56
CA PRO A 61 -8.41 3.12 15.52
C PRO A 61 -9.83 3.58 15.88
N GLY A 62 -10.15 4.86 15.67
CA GLY A 62 -11.46 5.43 16.02
C GLY A 62 -12.55 5.18 14.99
N CYS A 63 -12.27 5.42 13.71
CA CYS A 63 -13.28 5.34 12.65
C CYS A 63 -12.94 4.35 11.53
N GLY A 64 -11.76 3.71 11.57
CA GLY A 64 -11.33 2.74 10.57
C GLY A 64 -10.84 3.34 9.24
N TYR A 65 -10.74 4.67 9.12
CA TYR A 65 -10.16 5.32 7.93
C TYR A 65 -8.75 4.79 7.66
N LEU A 66 -8.45 4.53 6.39
CA LEU A 66 -7.15 4.05 5.94
C LEU A 66 -6.49 5.12 5.07
N GLU A 67 -5.19 5.32 5.27
CA GLU A 67 -4.36 6.18 4.45
C GLU A 67 -3.10 5.44 4.03
N SER A 68 -2.83 5.37 2.73
CA SER A 68 -1.75 4.56 2.17
C SER A 68 -0.70 5.43 1.48
N TYR A 69 0.57 5.11 1.69
CA TYR A 69 1.70 5.82 1.13
C TYR A 69 2.69 4.85 0.47
N ALA A 70 3.17 5.22 -0.71
CA ALA A 70 4.24 4.53 -1.44
C ALA A 70 5.46 5.46 -1.50
N ARG A 71 6.26 5.48 -0.44
CA ARG A 71 7.48 6.31 -0.35
C ARG A 71 8.70 5.44 -0.66
N PRO A 72 9.70 5.94 -1.40
CA PRO A 72 11.02 5.32 -1.40
C PRO A 72 11.57 5.34 0.03
N GLU A 73 12.16 4.22 0.44
CA GLU A 73 12.69 4.01 1.80
C GLU A 73 13.83 4.98 2.14
#